data_AF-A0AAN5I762-F1
#
_entry.id   AF-A0AAN5I762-F1
#
_cell.length_a   1.000
_cell.length_b   1.000
_cell.length_c   1.000
_cell.angle_alpha   90.00
_cell.angle_beta   90.00
_cell.angle_gamma   90.00
#
_symmetry.space_group_name_H-M   'P 1'
#
loop_
_entity.id
_entity.type
_entity.pdbx_description
1 polymer ?
#
loop_
_entity_poly.entity_id
_entity_poly.type
_entity_poly.pdbx_seq_one_letter_code
_entity_poly.pdbx_strand_id
1 'polypeptide(L)'
;MKITVATCKIKKQVESILRSSLDEIITIHRNTHDMISGTVPNEGTDIHCFQNFQESIENLRDFKENRIRISLSICIDGFPLYKRTKYSVTPIQLHIRSLSAHSRCKKKNNIIVALIGGSAKPSEKIMKTIFEK
;
A
#
# COMPACT_ATOMS: atom_id res chain seq x y z
N MET A 1 -20.71 -19.57 11.03
CA MET A 1 -19.46 -19.54 10.25
C MET A 1 -18.35 -18.98 11.13
N LYS A 2 -17.30 -19.76 11.43
CA LYS A 2 -16.19 -19.30 12.28
C LYS A 2 -15.16 -18.58 11.39
N ILE A 3 -14.96 -17.28 11.64
CA ILE A 3 -13.94 -16.47 10.98
C ILE A 3 -12.83 -16.25 12.00
N THR A 4 -11.59 -16.52 11.59
CA THR A 4 -10.41 -16.26 12.42
C THR A 4 -9.62 -15.14 11.77
N VAL A 5 -9.29 -14.11 12.55
CA VAL A 5 -8.45 -13.00 12.10
C VAL A 5 -7.17 -13.04 12.91
N ALA A 6 -6.03 -13.20 12.24
CA ALA A 6 -4.72 -13.08 12.85
C ALA A 6 -4.07 -11.80 12.33
N THR A 7 -3.71 -10.88 13.22
CA THR A 7 -3.05 -9.61 12.87
C THR A 7 -1.53 -9.74 13.02
N CYS A 8 -0.80 -9.00 12.20
CA CYS A 8 0.65 -8.97 12.18
C CYS A 8 1.17 -7.62 12.66
N LYS A 9 2.31 -7.61 13.35
CA LYS A 9 3.01 -6.35 13.67
C LYS A 9 3.66 -5.82 12.40
N ILE A 10 3.11 -4.73 11.86
CA ILE A 10 3.57 -4.16 10.58
C ILE A 10 4.71 -3.15 10.72
N LYS A 11 4.91 -2.54 11.90
CA LYS A 11 5.85 -1.42 12.10
C LYS A 11 7.26 -1.73 11.57
N LYS A 12 7.85 -2.86 11.96
CA LYS A 12 9.19 -3.26 11.50
C LYS A 12 9.25 -3.54 10.00
N GLN A 13 8.19 -4.09 9.42
CA GLN A 13 8.10 -4.34 7.98
C GLN A 13 8.10 -3.03 7.20
N VAL A 14 7.26 -2.07 7.63
CA VAL A 14 7.19 -0.71 7.06
C VAL A 14 8.55 -0.02 7.20
N GLU A 15 9.12 0.03 8.41
CA GLU A 15 10.42 0.67 8.66
C GLU A 15 11.53 0.08 7.79
N SER A 16 11.56 -1.25 7.63
CA SER A 16 12.55 -1.92 6.79
C SER A 16 12.41 -1.51 5.32
N ILE A 17 11.18 -1.48 4.79
CA ILE A 17 10.94 -1.12 3.39
C ILE A 17 11.30 0.35 3.16
N LEU A 18 10.85 1.25 4.04
CA LEU A 18 11.16 2.68 3.98
C LEU A 18 12.67 2.94 3.99
N ARG A 19 13.42 2.28 4.88
CA ARG A 19 14.89 2.41 4.92
C ARG A 19 15.55 1.93 3.63
N SER A 20 15.07 0.81 3.08
CA SER A 20 15.67 0.21 1.88
C SER A 20 15.27 0.90 0.57
N SER A 21 14.24 1.76 0.59
CA SER A 21 13.67 2.40 -0.61
C SER A 21 13.62 3.92 -0.49
N LEU A 22 14.36 4.51 0.45
CA LEU A 22 14.29 5.94 0.77
C LEU A 22 14.62 6.81 -0.46
N ASP A 23 15.67 6.47 -1.20
CA ASP A 23 16.08 7.22 -2.40
C ASP A 23 15.03 7.16 -3.51
N GLU A 24 14.41 5.99 -3.69
CA GLU A 24 13.30 5.81 -4.63
C GLU A 24 12.11 6.68 -4.24
N ILE A 25 11.75 6.67 -2.95
CA ILE A 25 10.66 7.49 -2.40
C ILE A 25 10.93 8.98 -2.64
N ILE A 26 12.12 9.48 -2.29
CA ILE A 26 12.48 10.89 -2.49
C ILE A 26 12.39 11.27 -3.97
N THR A 27 12.86 10.39 -4.85
CA THR A 27 12.83 10.62 -6.30
C THR A 27 11.40 10.71 -6.82
N ILE A 28 10.52 9.79 -6.41
CA ILE A 28 9.10 9.80 -6.80
C ILE A 28 8.43 11.09 -6.33
N HIS A 29 8.65 11.47 -5.08
CA HIS A 29 8.05 12.68 -4.51
C HIS A 29 8.54 13.95 -5.20
N ARG A 30 9.85 14.04 -5.52
CA ARG A 30 10.39 15.14 -6.33
C ARG A 30 9.73 15.22 -7.70
N ASN A 31 9.71 14.11 -8.43
CA ASN A 31 9.10 14.06 -9.77
C ASN A 31 7.62 14.44 -9.72
N THR A 32 6.90 14.01 -8.67
CA THR A 32 5.49 14.37 -8.49
C THR A 32 5.33 15.88 -8.28
N HIS A 33 6.20 16.52 -7.51
CA HIS A 33 6.20 17.98 -7.37
C HIS A 33 6.49 18.69 -8.69
N ASP A 34 7.46 18.19 -9.47
CA ASP A 34 7.81 18.76 -10.77
C ASP A 34 6.67 18.60 -11.80
N MET A 35 5.88 17.52 -11.72
CA MET A 35 4.66 17.34 -12.51
C MET A 35 3.56 18.33 -12.09
N ILE A 36 3.36 18.53 -10.78
CA ILE A 36 2.36 19.47 -10.25
C ILE A 36 2.70 20.92 -10.66
N SER A 37 3.97 21.30 -10.67
CA SER A 37 4.41 22.62 -11.13
C SER A 37 4.36 22.80 -12.66
N GLY A 38 4.02 21.74 -13.42
CA GLY A 38 4.04 21.75 -14.88
C GLY A 38 5.45 21.78 -15.48
N THR A 39 6.48 21.46 -14.68
CA THR A 39 7.87 21.40 -15.12
C THR A 39 8.16 20.13 -15.93
N VAL A 40 7.41 19.05 -15.68
CA VAL A 40 7.51 17.78 -16.39
C VAL A 40 6.12 17.36 -16.90
N PRO A 41 6.01 16.80 -18.12
CA PRO A 41 4.74 16.26 -18.62
C PRO A 41 4.17 15.19 -17.69
N ASN A 42 2.87 15.25 -17.45
CA ASN A 42 2.15 14.23 -16.69
C ASN A 42 1.72 13.10 -17.63
N GLU A 43 2.68 12.27 -18.04
CA GLU A 43 2.47 11.17 -18.97
C GLU A 43 2.79 9.83 -18.27
N GLY A 44 1.82 8.92 -18.26
CA GLY A 44 2.01 7.58 -17.72
C GLY A 44 0.75 6.92 -17.21
N THR A 45 0.90 5.66 -16.80
CA THR A 45 -0.16 4.83 -16.21
C THR A 45 0.11 4.48 -14.74
N ASP A 46 1.22 4.96 -14.16
CA ASP A 46 1.47 4.78 -12.73
C ASP A 46 0.54 5.70 -11.92
N ILE A 47 0.23 5.29 -10.70
CA ILE A 47 -0.67 6.01 -9.80
C ILE A 47 -0.18 7.44 -9.51
N HIS A 48 1.12 7.70 -9.63
CA HIS A 48 1.75 9.00 -9.39
C HIS A 48 1.34 10.07 -10.41
N CYS A 49 0.91 9.64 -11.60
CA CYS A 49 0.43 10.51 -12.66
C CYS A 49 -1.01 10.99 -12.46
N PHE A 50 -1.74 10.42 -11.48
CA PHE A 50 -3.14 10.77 -11.27
C PHE A 50 -3.29 11.89 -10.24
N GLN A 51 -4.21 12.81 -10.52
CA GLN A 51 -4.50 13.98 -9.69
C GLN A 51 -4.76 13.61 -8.21
N ASN A 52 -5.56 12.57 -7.95
CA ASN A 52 -5.87 12.15 -6.58
C ASN A 52 -4.62 11.76 -5.78
N PHE A 53 -3.59 11.20 -6.45
CA PHE A 53 -2.33 10.92 -5.77
C PHE A 53 -1.57 12.21 -5.50
N GLN A 54 -1.47 13.09 -6.50
CA GLN A 54 -0.80 14.40 -6.40
C GLN A 54 -1.39 15.29 -5.31
N GLU A 55 -2.71 15.26 -5.11
CA GLU A 55 -3.38 15.97 -4.02
C GLU A 55 -3.14 15.33 -2.65
N SER A 56 -2.86 14.02 -2.61
CA SER A 56 -2.64 13.28 -1.38
C SER A 56 -1.23 13.45 -0.81
N ILE A 57 -0.24 13.82 -1.63
CA ILE A 57 1.15 14.01 -1.18
C ILE A 57 1.31 15.29 -0.35
N GLU A 58 2.48 15.46 0.25
CA GLU A 58 2.85 16.69 0.93
C GLU A 58 2.84 17.89 -0.02
N ASN A 59 2.76 19.11 0.54
CA ASN A 59 2.97 20.32 -0.25
C ASN A 59 4.48 20.57 -0.47
N LEU A 60 4.82 21.45 -1.42
CA LEU A 60 6.22 21.72 -1.78
C LEU A 60 7.05 22.25 -0.60
N ARG A 61 6.43 23.00 0.32
CA ARG A 61 7.13 23.54 1.49
C ARG A 61 7.54 22.40 2.43
N ASP A 62 6.61 21.51 2.76
CA ASP A 62 6.87 20.35 3.61
C ASP A 62 7.95 19.46 2.99
N PHE A 63 7.91 19.23 1.68
CA PHE A 63 8.96 18.47 0.98
C PHE A 63 10.34 19.12 1.11
N LYS A 64 10.44 20.45 0.92
CA LYS A 64 11.70 21.21 1.09
C LYS A 64 12.21 21.20 2.54
N GLU A 65 11.31 21.07 3.51
CA GLU A 65 11.63 20.90 4.93
C GLU A 65 11.93 19.44 5.33
N ASN A 66 12.16 18.55 4.35
CA ASN A 66 12.41 17.11 4.52
C ASN A 66 11.26 16.35 5.22
N ARG A 67 10.01 16.81 5.03
CA ARG A 67 8.80 16.16 5.54
C ARG A 67 8.03 15.52 4.41
N ILE A 68 8.21 14.21 4.24
CA ILE A 68 7.58 13.43 3.18
C ILE A 68 6.36 12.70 3.75
N ARG A 69 5.22 12.79 3.05
CA ARG A 69 4.01 12.07 3.43
C ARG A 69 3.94 10.73 2.70
N ILE A 70 4.00 9.64 3.45
CA ILE A 70 3.91 8.30 2.86
C ILE A 70 2.46 7.85 2.75
N SER A 71 1.99 7.68 1.51
CA SER A 71 0.66 7.12 1.24
C SER A 71 0.67 5.60 1.35
N LEU A 72 -0.24 5.06 2.15
CA LEU A 72 -0.41 3.62 2.37
C LEU A 72 -1.78 3.19 1.84
N SER A 73 -1.86 1.99 1.27
CA SER A 73 -3.15 1.41 0.87
C SER A 73 -3.28 -0.01 1.34
N ILE A 74 -4.41 -0.32 1.96
CA ILE A 74 -4.79 -1.68 2.30
C ILE A 74 -5.38 -2.33 1.03
N CYS A 75 -4.87 -3.49 0.69
CA CYS A 75 -5.30 -4.29 -0.45
C CYS A 75 -5.74 -5.67 0.02
N ILE A 76 -6.85 -6.15 -0.53
CA ILE A 76 -7.35 -7.50 -0.33
C ILE A 76 -7.56 -8.05 -1.72
N ASP A 77 -6.52 -8.66 -2.27
CA ASP A 77 -6.56 -9.21 -3.63
C ASP A 77 -7.46 -10.44 -3.74
N GLY A 78 -7.98 -10.93 -2.61
CA GLY A 78 -8.87 -12.09 -2.58
C GLY A 78 -8.22 -13.36 -3.13
N PHE A 79 -6.89 -13.33 -3.32
CA PHE A 79 -6.12 -14.46 -3.80
C PHE A 79 -5.87 -15.38 -2.61
N PRO A 80 -6.45 -16.59 -2.59
CA PRO A 80 -6.22 -17.51 -1.49
C PRO A 80 -4.76 -17.97 -1.52
N LEU A 81 -4.04 -17.80 -0.42
CA LEU A 81 -2.63 -18.24 -0.31
C LEU A 81 -2.48 -19.76 -0.50
N TYR A 82 -3.54 -20.53 -0.22
CA TYR A 82 -3.57 -21.99 -0.37
C TYR A 82 -4.98 -22.47 -0.73
N LYS A 83 -5.10 -23.32 -1.75
CA LYS A 83 -6.35 -24.00 -2.19
C LYS A 83 -6.36 -25.49 -1.81
N ARG A 84 -5.94 -25.87 -0.59
CA ARG A 84 -6.13 -27.25 -0.11
C ARG A 84 -7.11 -27.30 1.05
N THR A 85 -8.30 -27.82 0.71
CA THR A 85 -9.32 -28.50 1.54
C THR A 85 -9.85 -27.75 2.78
N LYS A 86 -11.13 -27.35 2.69
CA LYS A 86 -12.05 -26.91 3.78
C LYS A 86 -11.88 -25.49 4.35
N TYR A 87 -10.71 -24.86 4.24
CA TYR A 87 -10.49 -23.49 4.73
C TYR A 87 -9.73 -22.62 3.71
N SER A 88 -10.26 -21.44 3.41
CA SER A 88 -9.59 -20.39 2.63
C SER A 88 -8.93 -19.39 3.57
N VAL A 89 -7.66 -19.08 3.31
CA VAL A 89 -6.94 -18.00 3.99
C VAL A 89 -6.70 -16.86 3.00
N THR A 90 -7.29 -15.70 3.31
CA THR A 90 -7.16 -14.48 2.52
C THR A 90 -6.22 -13.51 3.23
N PRO A 91 -5.09 -13.11 2.62
CA PRO A 91 -4.22 -12.09 3.19
C PRO A 91 -4.82 -10.70 3.02
N ILE A 92 -4.65 -9.87 4.04
CA ILE A 92 -4.78 -8.42 3.96
C ILE A 92 -3.37 -7.88 3.81
N GLN A 93 -3.13 -7.21 2.69
CA GLN A 93 -1.84 -6.64 2.35
C GLN A 93 -1.87 -5.12 2.52
N LEU A 94 -0.71 -4.53 2.78
CA LEU A 94 -0.49 -3.09 2.82
C LEU A 94 0.57 -2.75 1.79
N HIS A 95 0.24 -1.83 0.89
CA HIS A 95 1.15 -1.35 -0.15
C HIS A 95 1.56 0.08 0.17
N ILE A 96 2.86 0.34 0.09
CA ILE A 96 3.42 1.69 0.12
C ILE A 96 3.27 2.29 -1.28
N ARG A 97 2.47 3.34 -1.40
CA ARG A 97 2.16 3.99 -2.68
C ARG A 97 3.25 4.94 -3.14
N SER A 98 4.11 5.39 -2.25
CA SER A 98 5.34 6.16 -2.56
C SER A 98 6.45 5.31 -3.23
N LEU A 99 6.12 4.15 -3.80
CA LEU A 99 7.01 3.30 -4.59
C LEU A 99 6.47 3.16 -6.00
N SER A 100 7.37 3.00 -6.98
CA SER A 100 7.00 2.72 -8.38
C SER A 100 6.16 1.45 -8.47
N ALA A 101 5.35 1.30 -9.53
CA ALA A 101 4.62 0.05 -9.76
C ALA A 101 5.54 -1.17 -9.75
N HIS A 102 6.72 -1.07 -10.36
CA HIS A 102 7.70 -2.14 -10.39
C HIS A 102 8.21 -2.52 -8.98
N SER A 103 8.60 -1.54 -8.15
CA SER A 103 9.06 -1.83 -6.79
C SER A 103 7.94 -2.26 -5.85
N ARG A 104 6.74 -1.68 -5.97
CA ARG A 104 5.57 -2.02 -5.16
C ARG A 104 5.15 -3.49 -5.30
N CYS A 105 5.33 -4.07 -6.48
CA CYS A 105 5.02 -5.48 -6.76
C CYS A 105 6.12 -6.46 -6.32
N LYS A 106 7.27 -6.00 -5.84
CA LYS A 106 8.34 -6.90 -5.36
C LYS A 106 7.90 -7.57 -4.06
N LYS A 107 8.17 -8.88 -3.93
CA LYS A 107 7.83 -9.67 -2.73
C LYS A 107 8.32 -9.03 -1.42
N LYS A 108 9.51 -8.44 -1.42
CA LYS A 108 10.11 -7.76 -0.26
C LYS A 108 9.34 -6.51 0.20
N ASN A 109 8.52 -5.93 -0.67
CA ASN A 109 7.76 -4.71 -0.42
C ASN A 109 6.27 -5.01 -0.16
N ASN A 110 5.89 -6.29 -0.10
CA ASN A 110 4.54 -6.70 0.27
C ASN A 110 4.46 -6.86 1.79
N ILE A 111 3.60 -6.08 2.43
CA ILE A 111 3.43 -6.08 3.89
C ILE A 111 2.15 -6.83 4.22
N ILE A 112 2.25 -7.90 5.00
CA ILE A 112 1.07 -8.62 5.47
C ILE A 112 0.59 -7.96 6.77
N VAL A 113 -0.63 -7.45 6.76
CA VAL A 113 -1.28 -6.80 7.91
C VAL A 113 -2.05 -7.82 8.72
N ALA A 114 -2.78 -8.70 8.04
CA ALA A 114 -3.58 -9.72 8.69
C ALA A 114 -3.84 -10.90 7.75
N LEU A 115 -4.24 -12.02 8.34
CA LEU A 115 -4.73 -13.20 7.65
C LEU A 115 -6.16 -13.46 8.12
N ILE A 116 -7.09 -13.57 7.16
CA ILE A 116 -8.47 -13.95 7.44
C ILE A 116 -8.66 -15.42 7.03
N GLY A 117 -8.87 -16.28 8.02
CA GLY A 117 -9.20 -17.69 7.82
C GLY A 117 -10.69 -17.94 7.95
N GLY A 118 -11.27 -18.66 7.00
CA GLY A 118 -12.68 -19.06 7.02
C GLY A 118 -12.99 -20.15 6.01
N SER A 119 -14.22 -20.64 5.99
CA SER A 119 -14.69 -21.62 4.98
C SER A 119 -14.95 -20.99 3.60
N ALA A 120 -14.99 -19.67 3.52
CA ALA A 120 -15.24 -18.90 2.31
C ALA A 120 -14.47 -17.57 2.33
N LYS A 121 -14.33 -16.95 1.15
CA LYS A 121 -13.76 -15.60 1.01
C LYS A 121 -14.58 -14.60 1.85
N PRO A 122 -13.93 -13.67 2.59
CA PRO A 122 -14.65 -12.66 3.35
C PRO A 122 -15.54 -11.80 2.44
N SER A 123 -16.81 -11.63 2.81
CA SER A 123 -17.71 -10.69 2.13
C SER A 123 -17.36 -9.26 2.51
N GLU A 124 -17.79 -8.29 1.69
CA GLU A 124 -17.58 -6.86 1.98
C GLU A 124 -18.11 -6.46 3.37
N LYS A 125 -19.25 -7.03 3.78
CA LYS A 125 -19.84 -6.80 5.11
C LYS A 125 -18.91 -7.24 6.24
N ILE A 126 -18.25 -8.39 6.09
CA ILE A 126 -17.27 -8.88 7.08
C ILE A 126 -16.06 -7.95 7.14
N MET A 127 -15.61 -7.44 5.99
CA MET A 127 -14.49 -6.50 5.92
C MET A 127 -14.81 -5.18 6.63
N LYS A 128 -16.00 -4.62 6.41
CA LYS A 128 -16.47 -3.42 7.10
C LYS A 128 -16.44 -3.62 8.62
N THR A 129 -17.01 -4.70 9.11
CA THR A 129 -16.99 -5.02 10.56
C THR A 129 -15.58 -5.21 11.14
N ILE A 130 -14.60 -5.68 10.36
CA ILE A 130 -13.22 -5.84 10.82
C ILE A 130 -12.50 -4.48 10.94
N PHE A 131 -12.80 -3.52 10.06
CA PHE A 131 -12.12 -2.22 9.98
C PHE A 131 -12.89 -1.04 10.59
N GLU A 132 -14.15 -1.22 10.99
CA GLU A 132 -14.98 -0.20 11.66
C GLU A 132 -14.80 -0.18 13.20
N LYS A 133 -13.93 -1.03 13.74
CA LYS A 133 -13.54 -1.01 15.16
C LYS A 133 -12.36 -0.09 15.42
#